data_AF-A0A4Y2KV67-F1
#
_entry.id   AF-A0A4Y2KV67-F1
#
_cell.length_a   1.000
_cell.length_b   1.000
_cell.length_c   1.000
_cell.angle_alpha   90.00
_cell.angle_beta   90.00
_cell.angle_gamma   90.00
#
_symmetry.space_group_name_H-M   'P 1'
#
loop_
_entity.id
_entity.type
_entity.pdbx_description
1 polymer ?
#
loop_
_entity_poly.entity_id
_entity_poly.type
_entity_poly.pdbx_seq_one_letter_code
_entity_poly.pdbx_strand_id
1 'polypeptide(L)'
;MTHVHAFLAVDRLLQDLTKCKEPLGGKVILPGGDFRQVLPVILRRSRTLTVASSLKKKHALWLKFHKLYLTKNMCALESERDFGAWLLDIGEKKSGSKLPFNTRPYTSIVQ
;
A
#
# COMPACT_ATOMS: atom_id res chain seq x y z
N MET A 1 0.70 3.36 6.36
CA MET A 1 -0.07 2.09 6.31
C MET A 1 -0.70 1.80 7.65
N THR A 2 -1.93 1.30 7.66
CA THR A 2 -2.76 1.15 8.87
C THR A 2 -2.66 -0.26 9.46
N HIS A 3 -2.71 -0.36 10.79
CA HIS A 3 -2.71 -1.64 11.52
C HIS A 3 -4.00 -2.44 11.23
N VAL A 4 -3.90 -3.76 11.11
CA VAL A 4 -5.04 -4.66 10.77
C VAL A 4 -6.25 -4.49 11.70
N HIS A 5 -6.03 -4.21 12.98
CA HIS A 5 -7.10 -3.97 13.96
C HIS A 5 -7.99 -2.77 13.62
N ALA A 6 -7.47 -1.74 12.96
CA ALA A 6 -8.33 -0.63 12.54
C ALA A 6 -9.29 -1.06 11.42
N PHE A 7 -8.85 -1.92 10.49
CA PHE A 7 -9.75 -2.51 9.49
C PHE A 7 -10.81 -3.41 10.13
N LEU A 8 -10.43 -4.19 11.14
CA LEU A 8 -11.37 -5.02 11.90
C LEU A 8 -12.39 -4.20 12.69
N ALA A 9 -11.96 -3.08 13.28
CA ALA A 9 -12.84 -2.18 14.00
C ALA A 9 -13.87 -1.56 13.05
N VAL A 10 -13.43 -1.12 11.86
CA VAL A 10 -14.33 -0.60 10.82
C VAL A 10 -15.30 -1.67 10.33
N ASP A 11 -14.82 -2.89 10.08
CA ASP A 11 -15.66 -4.03 9.66
C ASP A 11 -16.77 -4.30 10.69
N ARG A 12 -16.42 -4.43 11.97
CA ARG A 12 -17.40 -4.62 13.05
C ARG A 12 -18.37 -3.45 13.17
N LEU A 13 -17.86 -2.21 13.14
CA LEU A 13 -18.69 -1.01 13.21
C LEU A 13 -19.73 -0.98 12.07
N LEU A 14 -19.32 -1.26 10.83
CA LEU A 14 -20.22 -1.27 9.69
C LEU A 14 -21.26 -2.39 9.80
N GLN A 15 -20.87 -3.57 10.27
CA GLN A 15 -21.82 -4.66 10.52
C GLN A 15 -22.86 -4.28 11.59
N ASP A 16 -22.42 -3.62 12.66
CA ASP A 16 -23.30 -3.21 13.76
C ASP A 16 -24.26 -2.08 13.37
N LEU A 17 -23.79 -1.13 12.55
CA LEU A 17 -24.61 -0.02 12.02
C LEU A 17 -25.63 -0.49 10.99
N THR A 18 -25.22 -1.37 10.08
CA THR A 18 -26.07 -1.85 8.98
C THR A 18 -26.96 -3.04 9.36
N LYS A 19 -26.72 -3.63 10.54
CA LYS A 19 -27.32 -4.91 10.97
C LYS A 19 -27.10 -6.04 9.97
N CYS A 20 -26.03 -5.96 9.17
CA CYS A 20 -25.64 -6.95 8.18
C CYS A 20 -24.34 -7.64 8.62
N LYS A 21 -24.28 -8.97 8.60
CA LYS A 21 -23.08 -9.75 8.99
C LYS A 21 -22.12 -10.01 7.82
N GLU A 22 -22.44 -9.51 6.63
CA GLU A 22 -21.52 -9.54 5.50
C GLU A 22 -20.29 -8.66 5.79
N PRO A 23 -19.14 -8.94 5.15
CA PRO A 23 -17.95 -8.11 5.27
C PRO A 23 -18.28 -6.63 5.03
N LEU A 24 -17.74 -5.77 5.90
CA LEU A 24 -17.90 -4.32 5.87
C LEU A 24 -19.38 -3.90 5.88
N GLY A 25 -20.25 -4.70 6.50
CA GLY A 25 -21.70 -4.44 6.58
C GLY A 25 -22.39 -4.47 5.21
N GLY A 26 -21.89 -5.28 4.28
CA GLY A 26 -22.41 -5.36 2.90
C GLY A 26 -22.09 -4.13 2.05
N LYS A 27 -21.15 -3.28 2.49
CA LYS A 27 -20.75 -2.08 1.74
C LYS A 27 -19.63 -2.41 0.75
N VAL A 28 -19.72 -1.79 -0.42
CA VAL A 28 -18.64 -1.78 -1.40
C VAL A 28 -17.56 -0.83 -0.90
N ILE A 29 -16.37 -1.37 -0.62
CA ILE A 29 -15.21 -0.60 -0.14
C ILE A 29 -14.04 -0.83 -1.10
N LEU A 30 -13.43 0.26 -1.56
CA LEU A 30 -12.24 0.24 -2.40
C LEU A 30 -11.04 0.82 -1.61
N PRO A 31 -10.28 -0.01 -0.89
CA PRO A 31 -9.06 0.44 -0.25
C PRO A 31 -7.96 0.64 -1.30
N GLY A 32 -7.30 1.81 -1.27
CA GLY A 32 -6.14 2.13 -2.09
C GLY A 32 -4.85 2.19 -1.27
N GLY A 33 -3.72 1.94 -1.92
CA GLY A 33 -2.40 2.13 -1.32
C GLY A 33 -1.33 1.22 -1.94
N ASP A 34 -0.07 1.50 -1.61
CA ASP A 34 1.07 0.69 -2.03
C ASP A 34 1.78 0.09 -0.81
N PHE A 35 1.78 -1.25 -0.73
CA PHE A 35 2.42 -1.98 0.36
C PHE A 35 3.96 -1.88 0.33
N ARG A 36 4.54 -1.42 -0.79
CA ARG A 36 5.99 -1.24 -0.96
C ARG A 36 6.49 0.06 -0.35
N GLN A 37 5.61 1.02 -0.06
CA GLN A 37 5.99 2.32 0.47
C GLN A 37 6.37 2.24 1.96
N VAL A 38 5.41 1.93 2.85
CA VAL A 38 5.64 1.98 4.30
C VAL A 38 4.80 0.93 5.03
N LEU A 39 5.41 0.06 5.85
CA LEU A 39 4.68 -0.88 6.72
C LEU A 39 4.01 -0.17 7.91
N PRO A 40 3.01 -0.77 8.59
CA PRO A 40 2.44 -0.18 9.80
C PRO A 40 3.53 0.05 10.84
N VAL A 41 3.59 1.25 11.41
CA VAL A 41 4.55 1.56 12.48
C VAL A 41 4.04 0.91 13.77
N ILE A 42 4.83 0.01 14.37
CA ILE A 42 4.56 -0.53 15.70
C ILE A 42 5.74 -0.20 16.61
N LEU A 43 5.48 0.53 17.69
CA LEU A 43 6.49 0.92 18.66
C LEU A 43 7.09 -0.31 19.34
N ARG A 44 8.44 -0.35 19.47
CA ARG A 44 9.19 -1.35 20.25
C ARG A 44 8.93 -2.82 19.85
N ARG A 45 8.56 -3.11 18.60
CA ARG A 45 8.25 -4.47 18.14
C ARG A 45 9.22 -4.97 17.07
N SER A 46 9.33 -6.29 16.96
CA SER A 46 10.19 -6.95 15.98
C SER A 46 9.62 -6.80 14.56
N ARG A 47 10.51 -6.88 13.56
CA ARG A 47 10.14 -6.83 12.13
C ARG A 47 9.03 -7.83 11.78
N THR A 48 9.06 -9.03 12.36
CA THR A 48 8.07 -10.08 12.12
C THR A 48 6.67 -9.68 12.58
N LEU A 49 6.58 -8.96 13.70
CA LEU A 49 5.34 -8.43 14.25
C LEU A 49 4.84 -7.24 13.43
N THR A 50 5.74 -6.36 12.97
CA THR A 50 5.42 -5.27 12.03
C THR A 50 4.79 -5.79 10.73
N VAL A 51 5.30 -6.89 10.19
CA VAL A 51 4.67 -7.52 9.01
C VAL A 51 3.35 -8.20 9.41
N ALA A 52 3.25 -8.80 10.60
CA ALA A 52 2.03 -9.47 11.09
C ALA A 52 0.86 -8.52 11.31
N SER A 53 1.12 -7.25 11.63
CA SER A 53 0.09 -6.25 11.78
C SER A 53 -0.45 -5.72 10.45
N SER A 54 0.16 -6.07 9.33
CA SER A 54 -0.28 -5.65 8.01
C SER A 54 -1.48 -6.48 7.57
N LEU A 55 -2.50 -5.83 6.99
CA LEU A 55 -3.69 -6.50 6.47
C LEU A 55 -3.34 -7.65 5.50
N LYS A 56 -2.29 -7.46 4.69
CA LYS A 56 -1.80 -8.44 3.70
C LYS A 56 -1.28 -9.74 4.32
N LYS A 57 -0.89 -9.76 5.61
CA LYS A 57 -0.36 -10.98 6.26
C LYS A 57 -1.51 -11.86 6.75
N LYS A 58 -2.01 -12.72 5.85
CA LYS A 58 -2.93 -13.84 6.11
C LYS A 58 -4.19 -13.51 6.93
N HIS A 59 -4.68 -12.27 6.87
CA HIS A 59 -5.93 -11.91 7.53
C HIS A 59 -7.14 -12.37 6.70
N ALA A 60 -8.16 -12.94 7.33
CA ALA A 60 -9.34 -13.48 6.64
C ALA A 60 -10.05 -12.43 5.76
N LEU A 61 -10.07 -11.16 6.20
CA LEU A 61 -10.63 -10.05 5.42
C LEU A 61 -9.86 -9.80 4.11
N TRP A 62 -8.54 -9.99 4.09
CA TRP A 62 -7.73 -9.75 2.90
C TRP A 62 -8.08 -10.70 1.76
N LEU A 63 -8.47 -11.93 2.08
CA LEU A 63 -8.89 -12.94 1.10
C LEU A 63 -10.21 -12.59 0.41
N LYS A 64 -11.00 -11.68 0.98
CA LYS A 64 -12.30 -11.27 0.44
C LYS A 64 -12.19 -10.12 -0.57
N PHE A 65 -11.04 -9.45 -0.65
CA PHE A 65 -10.84 -8.36 -1.59
C PHE A 65 -10.46 -8.86 -2.98
N HIS A 66 -11.10 -8.27 -4.00
CA HIS A 66 -10.61 -8.31 -5.37
C HIS A 66 -9.40 -7.37 -5.49
N LYS A 67 -8.32 -7.86 -6.09
CA LYS A 67 -7.08 -7.08 -6.25
C LYS A 67 -7.05 -6.46 -7.63
N LEU A 68 -6.99 -5.14 -7.66
CA LEU A 68 -6.77 -4.36 -8.87
C LEU A 68 -5.39 -3.71 -8.78
N TYR A 69 -4.68 -3.66 -9.89
CA TYR A 69 -3.32 -3.14 -9.97
C TYR A 69 -3.29 -1.97 -10.93
N LEU A 70 -2.83 -0.80 -10.45
CA LEU A 70 -2.49 0.31 -11.32
C LEU A 70 -1.11 0.03 -11.93
N THR A 71 -1.06 -0.12 -13.26
CA THR A 71 0.17 -0.47 -13.99
C THR A 71 0.85 0.75 -14.62
N LYS A 72 0.11 1.84 -14.83
CA LYS A 72 0.65 3.09 -15.39
C LYS A 72 0.95 4.08 -14.26
N ASN A 73 2.22 4.48 -14.14
CA ASN A 73 2.60 5.60 -13.28
C ASN A 73 2.22 6.91 -13.99
N MET A 74 1.16 7.56 -13.53
CA MET A 74 0.70 8.83 -14.09
C MET A 74 1.46 10.04 -13.53
N CYS A 75 2.28 9.85 -12.49
CA CYS A 75 3.10 10.90 -11.88
C CYS A 75 4.41 11.12 -12.66
N ALA A 76 4.94 10.07 -13.30
CA ALA A 76 6.10 10.17 -14.18
C ALA A 76 5.66 10.57 -15.60
N LEU A 77 6.41 11.46 -16.24
CA LEU A 77 6.19 11.80 -17.64
C LEU A 77 6.53 10.59 -18.54
N GLU A 78 5.93 10.53 -19.72
CA GLU A 78 6.25 9.49 -20.72
C GLU A 78 7.73 9.55 -21.17
N SER A 79 8.36 10.72 -21.05
CA SER A 79 9.80 10.90 -21.27
C SER A 79 10.68 10.37 -20.13
N GLU A 80 10.10 10.05 -18.97
CA GLU A 80 10.80 9.67 -17.74
C GLU A 80 10.59 8.18 -17.40
N ARG A 81 10.35 7.34 -18.41
CA ARG A 81 10.11 5.90 -18.23
C ARG A 81 11.23 5.21 -17.46
N ASP A 82 12.48 5.57 -17.70
CA ASP A 82 13.63 4.98 -17.02
C ASP A 82 13.65 5.32 -15.52
N PHE A 83 13.23 6.53 -15.16
CA PHE A 83 13.07 6.93 -13.77
C PHE A 83 11.90 6.20 -13.10
N GLY A 84 10.77 6.06 -13.80
CA GLY A 84 9.64 5.28 -13.33
C GLY A 84 9.98 3.81 -13.09
N ALA A 85 10.74 3.19 -14.00
CA ALA A 85 11.23 1.83 -13.86
C ALA A 85 12.22 1.69 -12.68
N TRP A 86 13.13 2.64 -12.53
CA TRP A 86 14.07 2.69 -11.41
C TRP A 86 13.36 2.80 -10.05
N LEU A 87 12.33 3.64 -9.93
CA LEU A 87 11.51 3.74 -8.71
C LEU A 87 10.82 2.40 -8.37
N LEU A 88 10.33 1.69 -9.38
CA LEU A 88 9.74 0.36 -9.17
C LEU A 88 10.77 -0.65 -8.68
N ASP A 89 11.97 -0.64 -9.26
CA ASP A 89 13.06 -1.54 -8.83
C ASP A 89 13.51 -1.28 -7.39
N ILE A 90 13.52 -0.02 -6.94
CA ILE A 90 13.72 0.33 -5.53
C ILE A 90 12.60 -0.28 -4.66
N GLY A 91 11.35 -0.10 -5.07
CA GLY A 91 10.19 -0.63 -4.34
C GLY A 91 10.21 -2.15 -4.20
N GLU A 92 10.71 -2.86 -5.22
CA GLU A 92 10.85 -4.33 -5.23
C GLU A 92 12.16 -4.82 -4.59
N LYS A 93 13.04 -3.90 -4.15
CA LYS A 93 14.35 -4.20 -3.56
C LYS A 93 15.26 -5.04 -4.48
N LYS A 94 15.25 -4.76 -5.78
CA LYS A 94 16.20 -5.39 -6.71
C LYS A 94 17.58 -4.75 -6.55
N SER A 95 18.58 -5.56 -6.20
CA SER A 95 19.97 -5.10 -6.02
C SER A 95 20.55 -4.61 -7.36
N GLY A 96 20.99 -3.34 -7.42
CA GLY A 96 21.72 -2.81 -8.59
C GLY A 96 21.12 -1.57 -9.28
N SER A 97 20.05 -0.97 -8.74
CA SER A 97 19.40 0.21 -9.31
C SER A 97 20.28 1.47 -9.22
N LYS A 98 21.27 1.60 -10.11
CA LYS A 98 21.99 2.87 -10.32
C LYS A 98 20.98 3.92 -10.78
N LEU A 99 21.04 5.13 -10.21
CA LEU A 99 20.22 6.25 -10.68
C LEU A 99 20.40 6.38 -12.20
N PRO A 100 19.32 6.47 -13.00
CA PRO A 100 19.47 6.76 -14.41
C PRO A 100 20.19 8.11 -14.55
N PHE A 101 21.34 8.12 -15.23
CA PHE A 101 22.32 9.23 -15.31
C PHE A 101 21.77 10.55 -15.89
N ASN A 102 20.48 10.64 -16.21
CA ASN A 102 19.87 11.77 -16.90
C ASN A 102 18.66 12.38 -16.17
N THR A 103 18.50 12.14 -14.87
CA THR A 103 17.50 12.88 -14.08
C THR A 103 17.95 14.33 -13.95
N ARG A 104 17.32 15.24 -14.70
CA ARG A 104 17.38 16.67 -14.38
C ARG A 104 16.93 16.83 -12.93
N PRO A 105 17.61 17.62 -12.08
CA PRO A 105 17.21 17.78 -10.70
C PRO A 105 15.79 18.39 -10.67
N TYR A 106 14.83 17.67 -10.09
CA TYR A 106 13.51 18.21 -9.78
C TYR A 106 13.68 19.32 -8.74
N THR A 107 13.69 20.57 -9.19
CA THR A 107 13.78 21.77 -8.35
C THR A 107 12.46 22.14 -7.65
N SER A 108 11.42 21.30 -7.69
CA SER A 108 10.06 21.71 -7.26
C SER A 108 9.50 20.98 -6.05
N ILE A 109 10.29 20.24 -5.26
CA ILE A 109 9.80 19.53 -4.05
C ILE A 109 10.18 20.24 -2.74
N VAL A 110 10.83 21.41 -2.81
CA VAL A 110 11.02 22.26 -1.62
C VAL A 110 10.64 23.70 -1.94
N GLN A 111 9.36 24.00 -1.75
CA GLN A 111 8.87 25.29 -1.28
C GLN A 111 7.79 25.03 -0.22
#